data_AF-A0AA39MDV4-F1
#
_entry.id   AF-A0AA39MDV4-F1
#
_cell.length_a   1.000
_cell.length_b   1.000
_cell.length_c   1.000
_cell.angle_alpha   90.00
_cell.angle_beta   90.00
_cell.angle_gamma   90.00
#
_symmetry.space_group_name_H-M   'P 1'
#
loop_
_entity.id
_entity.type
_entity.pdbx_description
1 polymer ?
#
loop_
_entity_poly.entity_id
_entity_poly.type
_entity_poly.pdbx_seq_one_letter_code
_entity_poly.pdbx_strand_id
1 'polypeptide(L)'
;MTTPASMSALQDFHEYWWGNDSSLAENTVIHLPVFSDLLIFAFTDSQLLVRKDYIYIFDRLQRFSQTDMYSTRGIVLNGHSGIGKSMFLFYALIRCLQESRDIIFYFFRRTLRFSKDGVQRIDLNDFPYDSIHCPIWCLIDSFCGERPPLQFIRHIYVFPILASSRPDKPYSSWAKRRIAAQLVMNPWRDQEIAIGAELFSHDEASLVLYQSLLPQVLNFCGPIIQDIRNCLLSEGATTIIDQIYGPHPRVYNSTSLIQVLTTFHCSTWKNIDTPSSTALMFRRPAAYAGGSDGVYLDFRSPRLAQEVWEQLIHLGYEDALACFSRFRLNLSSPTVAGRWLFQVIARKQICRQTVPFIPLAPLQEMSLAEGTRTFIDTEIRNHLCPPINSAERTPGLLLFHDGDSMQYNILLHSPQGL
;
A
#
# COMPACT_ATOMS: atom_id res chain seq x y z
N MET A 1 13.73 -29.58 4.50
CA MET A 1 12.63 -29.84 3.54
C MET A 1 11.39 -30.11 4.38
N THR A 2 10.43 -29.18 4.40
CA THR A 2 9.15 -29.39 5.09
C THR A 2 8.25 -30.26 4.21
N THR A 3 7.59 -31.24 4.81
CA THR A 3 6.63 -32.11 4.12
C THR A 3 5.41 -31.28 3.73
N PRO A 4 4.92 -31.33 2.46
CA PRO A 4 3.71 -30.65 2.06
C PRO A 4 2.54 -31.02 2.97
N ALA A 5 1.62 -30.08 3.22
CA ALA A 5 0.33 -30.37 3.84
C ALA A 5 -0.30 -31.63 3.21
N SER A 6 -0.73 -32.56 4.07
CA SER A 6 -1.42 -33.77 3.61
C SER A 6 -2.76 -33.39 2.99
N MET A 7 -3.22 -34.17 2.02
CA MET A 7 -4.55 -33.96 1.43
C MET A 7 -5.66 -34.09 2.48
N SER A 8 -5.47 -34.91 3.51
CA SER A 8 -6.41 -35.03 4.64
C SER A 8 -6.54 -33.73 5.42
N ALA A 9 -5.43 -33.08 5.77
CA ALA A 9 -5.46 -31.82 6.52
C ALA A 9 -6.10 -30.67 5.71
N LEU A 10 -5.89 -30.67 4.38
CA LEU A 10 -6.58 -29.73 3.49
C LEU A 10 -8.08 -29.99 3.41
N GLN A 11 -8.49 -31.26 3.46
CA GLN A 11 -9.90 -31.64 3.51
C GLN A 11 -10.55 -31.19 4.82
N ASP A 12 -9.89 -31.41 5.96
CA ASP A 12 -10.36 -30.94 7.26
C ASP A 12 -10.50 -29.41 7.29
N PHE A 13 -9.52 -28.70 6.73
CA PHE A 13 -9.57 -27.24 6.58
C PHE A 13 -10.76 -26.80 5.73
N HIS A 14 -11.02 -27.49 4.62
CA HIS A 14 -12.19 -27.21 3.77
C HIS A 14 -13.50 -27.43 4.54
N GLU A 15 -13.67 -28.58 5.18
CA GLU A 15 -14.88 -28.92 5.94
C GLU A 15 -15.16 -27.93 7.06
N TYR A 16 -14.12 -27.46 7.74
CA TYR A 16 -14.27 -26.46 8.80
C TYR A 16 -14.76 -25.10 8.29
N TRP A 17 -14.26 -24.63 7.14
CA TRP A 17 -14.57 -23.29 6.63
C TRP A 17 -15.74 -23.25 5.63
N TRP A 18 -16.07 -24.37 4.99
CA TRP A 18 -17.09 -24.41 3.95
C TRP A 18 -18.49 -24.10 4.51
N GLY A 19 -19.08 -22.97 4.10
CA GLY A 19 -20.37 -22.52 4.60
C GLY A 19 -20.37 -22.06 6.06
N ASN A 20 -19.20 -21.90 6.68
CA ASN A 20 -19.04 -21.46 8.06
C ASN A 20 -19.34 -19.95 8.17
N ASP A 21 -20.29 -19.57 9.01
CA ASP A 21 -20.77 -18.19 9.18
C ASP A 21 -20.00 -17.38 10.25
N SER A 22 -18.90 -17.91 10.78
CA SER A 22 -18.08 -17.20 11.77
C SER A 22 -17.59 -15.85 11.25
N SER A 23 -17.79 -14.81 12.06
CA SER A 23 -17.40 -13.46 11.67
C SER A 23 -15.88 -13.29 11.71
N LEU A 24 -15.28 -12.85 10.60
CA LEU A 24 -13.87 -12.47 10.52
C LEU A 24 -13.73 -10.96 10.67
N ALA A 25 -13.70 -10.48 11.92
CA ALA A 25 -13.62 -9.06 12.23
C ALA A 25 -12.19 -8.50 12.08
N GLU A 26 -12.08 -7.18 11.91
CA GLU A 26 -10.78 -6.46 11.92
C GLU A 26 -10.01 -6.80 13.20
N ASN A 27 -8.69 -6.97 13.07
CA ASN A 27 -7.76 -7.28 14.16
C ASN A 27 -7.95 -8.65 14.83
N THR A 28 -8.72 -9.56 14.24
CA THR A 28 -8.80 -10.95 14.70
C THR A 28 -7.63 -11.78 14.15
N VAL A 29 -7.22 -12.80 14.89
CA VAL A 29 -6.14 -13.70 14.52
C VAL A 29 -6.71 -15.08 14.24
N ILE A 30 -6.42 -15.64 13.06
CA ILE A 30 -6.88 -16.95 12.62
C ILE A 30 -5.70 -17.92 12.63
N HIS A 31 -5.85 -19.07 13.27
CA HIS A 31 -4.83 -20.12 13.25
C HIS A 31 -5.04 -21.07 12.06
N LEU A 32 -4.00 -21.29 11.26
CA LEU A 32 -4.00 -22.01 9.99
C LEU A 32 -2.92 -23.12 9.96
N PRO A 33 -3.03 -24.14 10.82
CA PRO A 33 -1.99 -25.16 11.00
C PRO A 33 -1.75 -26.00 9.74
N VAL A 34 -2.75 -26.11 8.87
CA VAL A 34 -2.65 -26.80 7.57
C VAL A 34 -1.60 -26.17 6.64
N PHE A 35 -1.23 -24.91 6.86
CA PHE A 35 -0.24 -24.18 6.06
C PHE A 35 1.06 -23.92 6.83
N SER A 36 1.31 -24.65 7.94
CA SER A 36 2.54 -24.55 8.74
C SER A 36 3.81 -24.90 7.97
N ASP A 37 3.71 -25.66 6.88
CA ASP A 37 4.85 -25.98 6.01
C ASP A 37 5.32 -24.79 5.16
N LEU A 38 4.52 -23.72 5.08
CA LEU A 38 4.82 -22.56 4.25
C LEU A 38 5.68 -21.54 4.99
N LEU A 39 6.77 -21.12 4.34
CA LEU A 39 7.70 -20.12 4.88
C LEU A 39 7.02 -18.77 5.22
N ILE A 40 5.91 -18.45 4.57
CA ILE A 40 5.15 -17.22 4.87
C ILE A 40 4.50 -17.25 6.25
N PHE A 41 4.17 -18.44 6.76
CA PHE A 41 3.53 -18.67 8.06
C PHE A 41 4.51 -19.10 9.16
N ALA A 42 5.74 -19.46 8.80
CA ALA A 42 6.77 -19.91 9.74
C ALA A 42 7.10 -18.91 10.85
N PHE A 43 6.71 -17.64 10.67
CA PHE A 43 7.05 -16.55 11.59
C PHE A 43 5.88 -16.01 12.38
N THR A 44 4.67 -16.50 12.09
CA THR A 44 3.47 -16.15 12.83
C THR A 44 2.89 -17.40 13.50
N ASP A 45 3.66 -18.47 13.61
CA ASP A 45 3.19 -19.77 14.14
C ASP A 45 1.86 -20.20 13.50
N SER A 46 1.80 -20.13 12.16
CA SER A 46 0.60 -20.42 11.38
C SER A 46 -0.59 -19.48 11.64
N GLN A 47 -0.36 -18.28 12.17
CA GLN A 47 -1.43 -17.33 12.43
C GLN A 47 -1.54 -16.28 11.32
N LEU A 48 -2.77 -15.85 11.04
CA LEU A 48 -3.14 -14.84 10.07
C LEU A 48 -3.90 -13.71 10.77
N LEU A 49 -3.37 -12.49 10.73
CA LEU A 49 -4.07 -11.30 11.19
C LEU A 49 -5.08 -10.82 10.14
N VAL A 50 -6.34 -10.68 10.52
CA VAL A 50 -7.40 -10.08 9.69
C VAL A 50 -7.26 -8.56 9.74
N ARG A 51 -6.66 -8.00 8.70
CA ARG A 51 -6.50 -6.55 8.57
C ARG A 51 -7.76 -5.88 8.06
N LYS A 52 -7.95 -4.60 8.41
CA LYS A 52 -9.04 -3.81 7.81
C LYS A 52 -8.95 -3.80 6.29
N ASP A 53 -7.73 -3.73 5.80
CA ASP A 53 -7.48 -3.65 4.37
C ASP A 53 -7.90 -4.93 3.65
N TYR A 54 -7.82 -6.07 4.32
CA TYR A 54 -8.25 -7.35 3.77
C TYR A 54 -9.77 -7.38 3.60
N ILE A 55 -10.50 -6.94 4.61
CA ILE A 55 -11.96 -6.79 4.56
C ILE A 55 -12.34 -5.86 3.40
N TYR A 56 -11.76 -4.65 3.35
CA TYR A 56 -12.05 -3.67 2.30
C TYR A 56 -11.78 -4.21 0.88
N ILE A 57 -10.61 -4.83 0.65
CA ILE A 57 -10.25 -5.34 -0.68
C ILE A 57 -11.19 -6.48 -1.06
N PHE A 58 -11.50 -7.39 -0.15
CA PHE A 58 -12.41 -8.51 -0.41
C PHE A 58 -13.83 -8.02 -0.75
N ASP A 59 -14.40 -7.12 0.04
CA ASP A 59 -15.73 -6.55 -0.21
C ASP A 59 -15.79 -5.84 -1.58
N ARG A 60 -14.68 -5.25 -2.01
CA ARG A 60 -14.57 -4.66 -3.34
C ARG A 60 -14.51 -5.71 -4.43
N LEU A 61 -13.76 -6.80 -4.25
CA LEU A 61 -13.73 -7.92 -5.19
C LEU A 61 -15.13 -8.52 -5.36
N GLN A 62 -15.87 -8.66 -4.26
CA GLN A 62 -17.27 -9.12 -4.29
C GLN A 62 -18.15 -8.18 -5.12
N ARG A 63 -18.14 -6.87 -4.80
CA ARG A 63 -18.89 -5.88 -5.59
C ARG A 63 -18.49 -5.87 -7.06
N PHE A 64 -17.21 -6.07 -7.35
CA PHE A 64 -16.73 -6.14 -8.72
C PHE A 64 -17.22 -7.41 -9.44
N SER A 65 -17.31 -8.55 -8.74
CA SER A 65 -17.84 -9.80 -9.29
C SER A 65 -19.31 -9.74 -9.66
N GLN A 66 -20.04 -8.74 -9.15
CA GLN A 66 -21.44 -8.46 -9.51
C GLN A 66 -21.58 -7.60 -10.77
N THR A 67 -20.47 -7.17 -11.39
CA THR A 67 -20.48 -6.37 -12.62
C THR A 67 -20.33 -7.25 -13.85
N ASP A 68 -20.91 -6.83 -14.98
CA ASP A 68 -20.80 -7.55 -16.27
C ASP A 68 -19.35 -7.70 -16.78
N MET A 69 -18.43 -6.90 -16.25
CA MET A 69 -17.01 -6.92 -16.65
C MET A 69 -16.20 -8.02 -15.98
N TYR A 70 -16.77 -8.71 -14.99
CA TYR A 70 -16.09 -9.68 -14.13
C TYR A 70 -15.40 -10.82 -14.91
N SER A 71 -16.06 -11.37 -15.93
CA SER A 71 -15.51 -12.50 -16.71
C SER A 71 -14.35 -12.11 -17.65
N THR A 72 -14.30 -10.85 -18.09
CA THR A 72 -13.29 -10.40 -19.06
C THR A 72 -12.07 -9.77 -18.38
N ARG A 73 -12.22 -9.39 -17.11
CA ARG A 73 -11.18 -8.68 -16.36
C ARG A 73 -10.34 -9.60 -15.47
N GLY A 74 -9.29 -9.02 -14.92
CA GLY A 74 -8.50 -9.59 -13.82
C GLY A 74 -8.22 -8.53 -12.77
N ILE A 75 -7.59 -8.94 -11.68
CA ILE A 75 -7.16 -8.05 -10.61
C ILE A 75 -5.67 -8.21 -10.38
N VAL A 76 -4.99 -7.08 -10.23
CA VAL A 76 -3.63 -7.04 -9.69
C VAL A 76 -3.69 -6.34 -8.35
N LEU A 77 -3.32 -7.06 -7.30
CA LEU A 77 -3.12 -6.52 -5.97
C LEU A 77 -1.70 -5.98 -5.85
N ASN A 78 -1.62 -4.66 -5.79
CA ASN A 78 -0.41 -3.86 -5.65
C ASN A 78 -0.21 -3.40 -4.21
N GLY A 79 0.98 -2.87 -3.94
CA GLY A 79 1.40 -2.37 -2.64
C GLY A 79 2.83 -2.79 -2.35
N HIS A 80 3.39 -2.26 -1.27
CA HIS A 80 4.78 -2.51 -0.88
C HIS A 80 5.11 -3.99 -0.72
N SER A 81 6.35 -4.38 -1.01
CA SER A 81 6.82 -5.74 -0.68
C SER A 81 6.69 -5.97 0.82
N GLY A 82 6.28 -7.17 1.22
CA GLY A 82 6.10 -7.49 2.65
C GLY A 82 4.90 -6.82 3.33
N ILE A 83 4.03 -6.11 2.60
CA ILE A 83 2.83 -5.49 3.18
C ILE A 83 1.74 -6.51 3.57
N GLY A 84 1.84 -7.77 3.14
CA GLY A 84 0.86 -8.82 3.43
C GLY A 84 -0.12 -9.12 2.30
N LYS A 85 0.27 -8.95 1.03
CA LYS A 85 -0.56 -9.29 -0.15
C LYS A 85 -0.83 -10.78 -0.28
N SER A 86 0.18 -11.61 -0.05
CA SER A 86 0.02 -13.07 -0.08
C SER A 86 -0.86 -13.55 1.09
N MET A 87 -0.70 -12.96 2.28
CA MET A 87 -1.59 -13.21 3.43
C MET A 87 -3.06 -12.84 3.14
N PHE A 88 -3.30 -11.76 2.38
CA PHE A 88 -4.65 -11.44 1.92
C PHE A 88 -5.27 -12.55 1.06
N LEU A 89 -4.48 -13.29 0.25
CA LEU A 89 -5.04 -14.40 -0.54
C LEU A 89 -5.51 -15.54 0.36
N PHE A 90 -4.83 -15.83 1.48
CA PHE A 90 -5.32 -16.80 2.46
C PHE A 90 -6.60 -16.33 3.13
N TYR A 91 -6.69 -15.04 3.49
CA TYR A 91 -7.93 -14.45 3.99
C TYR A 91 -9.07 -14.57 2.95
N ALA A 92 -8.79 -14.25 1.68
CA ALA A 92 -9.77 -14.35 0.61
C ALA A 92 -10.21 -15.80 0.35
N LEU A 93 -9.29 -16.77 0.46
CA LEU A 93 -9.60 -18.19 0.39
C LEU A 93 -10.62 -18.56 1.47
N ILE A 94 -10.35 -18.22 2.73
CA ILE A 94 -11.25 -18.51 3.85
C ILE A 94 -12.63 -17.90 3.58
N ARG A 95 -12.68 -16.61 3.24
CA ARG A 95 -13.95 -15.93 2.96
C ARG A 95 -14.73 -16.56 1.80
N CYS A 96 -14.05 -17.03 0.75
CA CYS A 96 -14.72 -17.77 -0.33
C CYS A 96 -15.28 -19.12 0.12
N LEU A 97 -14.57 -19.85 1.00
CA LEU A 97 -15.08 -21.08 1.58
C LEU A 97 -16.31 -20.83 2.46
N GLN A 98 -16.29 -19.77 3.28
CA GLN A 98 -17.45 -19.36 4.09
C GLN A 98 -18.69 -19.05 3.23
N GLU A 99 -18.48 -18.53 2.03
CA GLU A 99 -19.53 -18.29 1.03
C GLU A 99 -19.91 -19.53 0.20
N SER A 100 -19.37 -20.72 0.55
CA SER A 100 -19.54 -21.97 -0.20
C SER A 100 -19.23 -21.80 -1.69
N ARG A 101 -18.19 -21.02 -2.00
CA ARG A 101 -17.79 -20.66 -3.36
C ARG A 101 -16.65 -21.55 -3.85
N ASP A 102 -16.84 -22.14 -5.03
CA ASP A 102 -15.76 -22.78 -5.78
C ASP A 102 -14.61 -21.79 -6.06
N ILE A 103 -13.37 -22.20 -5.79
CA ILE A 103 -12.20 -21.34 -5.95
C ILE A 103 -10.95 -22.13 -6.33
N ILE A 104 -10.14 -21.54 -7.20
CA ILE A 104 -8.78 -22.03 -7.49
C ILE A 104 -7.81 -21.20 -6.67
N PHE A 105 -6.89 -21.88 -5.98
CA PHE A 105 -5.81 -21.24 -5.24
C PHE A 105 -4.47 -21.74 -5.75
N TYR A 106 -3.68 -20.80 -6.27
CA TYR A 106 -2.33 -21.02 -6.76
C TYR A 106 -1.31 -20.36 -5.84
N PHE A 107 -0.46 -21.16 -5.20
CA PHE A 107 0.56 -20.69 -4.28
C PHE A 107 1.76 -21.65 -4.31
N PHE A 108 2.99 -21.11 -4.31
CA PHE A 108 4.23 -21.91 -4.30
C PHE A 108 4.24 -23.07 -5.31
N ARG A 109 3.86 -22.79 -6.58
CA ARG A 109 3.72 -23.80 -7.66
C ARG A 109 2.72 -24.93 -7.40
N ARG A 110 1.86 -24.79 -6.40
CA ARG A 110 0.76 -25.71 -6.11
C ARG A 110 -0.54 -25.09 -6.60
N THR A 111 -1.35 -25.88 -7.30
CA THR A 111 -2.70 -25.49 -7.70
C THR A 111 -3.70 -26.36 -6.96
N LEU A 112 -4.52 -25.74 -6.13
CA LEU A 112 -5.63 -26.39 -5.44
C LEU A 112 -6.95 -25.85 -5.99
N ARG A 113 -7.94 -26.73 -6.12
CA ARG A 113 -9.35 -26.36 -6.28
C ARG A 113 -10.08 -26.73 -5.01
N PHE A 114 -10.80 -25.76 -4.47
CA PHE A 114 -11.78 -25.97 -3.42
C PHE A 114 -13.16 -25.86 -4.05
N SER A 115 -14.04 -26.79 -3.72
CA SER A 115 -15.40 -26.87 -4.24
C SER A 115 -16.28 -27.58 -3.22
N LYS A 116 -17.60 -27.62 -3.45
CA LYS A 116 -18.52 -28.38 -2.58
C LYS A 116 -18.12 -29.84 -2.33
N ASP A 117 -17.35 -30.44 -3.25
CA ASP A 117 -16.91 -31.84 -3.19
C ASP A 117 -15.57 -32.01 -2.44
N GLY A 118 -15.03 -30.93 -1.84
CA GLY A 118 -13.77 -30.93 -1.10
C GLY A 118 -12.62 -30.27 -1.86
N VAL A 119 -11.40 -30.69 -1.51
CA VAL A 119 -10.16 -30.12 -2.06
C VAL A 119 -9.48 -31.08 -3.02
N GLN A 120 -9.10 -30.57 -4.19
CA GLN A 120 -8.41 -31.34 -5.23
C GLN A 120 -7.15 -30.61 -5.70
N ARG A 121 -6.09 -31.37 -6.01
CA ARG A 121 -4.91 -30.84 -6.70
C ARG A 121 -5.17 -30.83 -8.20
N ILE A 122 -4.86 -29.71 -8.85
CA ILE A 122 -4.92 -29.61 -10.31
C ILE A 122 -3.50 -29.74 -10.87
N ASP A 123 -3.30 -30.66 -11.81
CA ASP A 123 -2.14 -30.64 -12.70
C ASP A 123 -2.37 -29.59 -13.79
N LEU A 124 -1.45 -28.63 -13.93
CA LEU A 124 -1.54 -27.59 -14.96
C LEU A 124 -1.33 -28.13 -16.38
N ASN A 125 -0.70 -29.30 -16.52
CA ASN A 125 -0.55 -29.98 -17.80
C ASN A 125 -1.87 -30.58 -18.29
N ASP A 126 -2.74 -30.96 -17.35
CA ASP A 126 -4.09 -31.50 -17.58
C ASP A 126 -5.15 -30.57 -16.98
N PHE A 127 -5.01 -29.27 -17.29
CA PHE A 127 -5.92 -28.27 -16.74
C PHE A 127 -7.35 -28.52 -17.26
N PRO A 128 -8.36 -28.58 -16.39
CA PRO A 128 -9.67 -29.09 -16.78
C PRO A 128 -10.54 -27.99 -17.42
N TYR A 129 -10.12 -27.50 -18.58
CA TYR A 129 -10.78 -26.44 -19.37
C TYR A 129 -12.28 -26.69 -19.52
N ASP A 130 -12.64 -27.92 -19.87
CA ASP A 130 -14.02 -28.31 -20.14
C ASP A 130 -14.86 -28.53 -18.88
N SER A 131 -14.29 -28.41 -17.67
CA SER A 131 -15.06 -28.54 -16.42
C SER A 131 -15.49 -27.20 -15.81
N ILE A 132 -14.89 -26.10 -16.28
CA ILE A 132 -15.10 -24.77 -15.72
C ILE A 132 -16.06 -24.01 -16.64
N HIS A 133 -17.35 -24.11 -16.34
CA HIS A 133 -18.41 -23.49 -17.15
C HIS A 133 -18.96 -22.19 -16.57
N CYS A 134 -18.52 -21.80 -15.38
CA CYS A 134 -18.95 -20.58 -14.71
C CYS A 134 -17.74 -19.80 -14.20
N PRO A 135 -17.85 -18.45 -14.11
CA PRO A 135 -16.78 -17.62 -13.58
C PRO A 135 -16.30 -18.04 -12.18
N ILE A 136 -15.07 -18.51 -12.07
CA ILE A 136 -14.43 -18.97 -10.82
C ILE A 136 -13.30 -18.02 -10.41
N TRP A 137 -13.21 -17.70 -9.12
CA TRP A 137 -12.07 -16.93 -8.60
C TRP A 137 -10.81 -17.78 -8.67
N CYS A 138 -9.72 -17.18 -9.13
CA CYS A 138 -8.41 -17.80 -9.07
C CYS A 138 -7.47 -16.86 -8.32
N LEU A 139 -7.17 -17.23 -7.08
CA LEU A 139 -6.23 -16.51 -6.20
C LEU A 139 -4.82 -16.96 -6.56
N ILE A 140 -3.98 -16.03 -7.01
CA ILE A 140 -2.65 -16.34 -7.54
C ILE A 140 -1.61 -15.59 -6.72
N ASP A 141 -0.79 -16.34 -5.98
CA ASP A 141 0.39 -15.80 -5.31
C ASP A 141 1.63 -15.97 -6.18
N SER A 142 2.10 -14.87 -6.77
CA SER A 142 3.32 -14.81 -7.57
C SER A 142 4.56 -14.60 -6.69
N PHE A 143 4.70 -15.45 -5.68
CA PHE A 143 5.82 -15.39 -4.74
C PHE A 143 7.17 -15.52 -5.48
N CYS A 144 8.17 -14.75 -5.05
CA CYS A 144 9.50 -14.72 -5.68
C CYS A 144 9.53 -14.40 -7.18
N GLY A 145 8.52 -13.68 -7.70
CA GLY A 145 8.47 -13.27 -9.11
C GLY A 145 8.01 -14.38 -10.06
N GLU A 146 7.43 -15.45 -9.51
CA GLU A 146 6.85 -16.53 -10.30
C GLU A 146 5.69 -16.05 -11.18
N ARG A 147 5.74 -16.39 -12.48
CA ARG A 147 4.68 -15.97 -13.40
C ARG A 147 3.38 -16.75 -13.17
N PRO A 148 2.20 -16.09 -13.28
CA PRO A 148 0.94 -16.81 -13.25
C PRO A 148 0.88 -17.83 -14.40
N PRO A 149 0.39 -19.06 -14.15
CA PRO A 149 0.15 -20.05 -15.20
C PRO A 149 -0.73 -19.49 -16.33
N LEU A 150 -0.37 -19.81 -17.57
CA LEU A 150 -1.07 -19.32 -18.77
C LEU A 150 -2.54 -19.75 -18.80
N GLN A 151 -2.82 -20.92 -18.23
CA GLN A 151 -4.13 -21.53 -18.05
C GLN A 151 -5.09 -20.53 -17.38
N PHE A 152 -4.69 -19.96 -16.24
CA PHE A 152 -5.54 -19.05 -15.47
C PHE A 152 -5.79 -17.72 -16.16
N ILE A 153 -4.83 -17.25 -16.96
CA ILE A 153 -4.94 -15.97 -17.65
C ILE A 153 -5.78 -16.10 -18.92
N ARG A 154 -5.64 -17.21 -19.66
CA ARG A 154 -6.29 -17.40 -20.97
C ARG A 154 -7.72 -17.88 -20.86
N HIS A 155 -8.08 -18.56 -19.77
CA HIS A 155 -9.42 -19.10 -19.60
C HIS A 155 -10.46 -18.00 -19.35
N ILE A 156 -11.54 -17.99 -20.14
CA ILE A 156 -12.58 -16.94 -20.08
C ILE A 156 -13.39 -16.97 -18.78
N TYR A 157 -13.57 -18.16 -18.20
CA TYR A 157 -14.29 -18.33 -16.94
C TYR A 157 -13.37 -18.28 -15.71
N VAL A 158 -12.06 -18.12 -15.88
CA VAL A 158 -11.18 -17.91 -14.72
C VAL A 158 -11.07 -16.41 -14.50
N PHE A 159 -11.37 -15.97 -13.28
CA PHE A 159 -11.17 -14.61 -12.82
C PHE A 159 -9.87 -14.51 -12.00
N PRO A 160 -8.74 -14.09 -12.61
CA PRO A 160 -7.46 -14.07 -11.93
C PRO A 160 -7.35 -12.89 -10.97
N ILE A 161 -7.02 -13.18 -9.71
CA ILE A 161 -6.69 -12.20 -8.67
C ILE A 161 -5.23 -12.45 -8.27
N LEU A 162 -4.34 -11.59 -8.74
CA LEU A 162 -2.91 -11.74 -8.58
C LEU A 162 -2.37 -10.91 -7.41
N ALA A 163 -1.74 -11.54 -6.43
CA ALA A 163 -0.80 -10.87 -5.53
C ALA A 163 0.62 -11.00 -6.09
N SER A 164 1.29 -9.88 -6.37
CA SER A 164 2.69 -9.90 -6.82
C SER A 164 3.53 -8.92 -6.03
N SER A 165 4.69 -9.37 -5.56
CA SER A 165 5.70 -8.50 -4.94
C SER A 165 6.55 -7.74 -5.97
N ARG A 166 6.49 -8.11 -7.26
CA ARG A 166 7.31 -7.55 -8.35
C ARG A 166 6.55 -7.67 -9.67
N PRO A 167 5.80 -6.65 -10.11
CA PRO A 167 5.24 -6.62 -11.45
C PRO A 167 6.36 -6.42 -12.49
N ASP A 168 7.12 -7.46 -12.81
CA ASP A 168 7.99 -7.45 -13.99
C ASP A 168 7.23 -7.22 -15.33
N LYS A 169 7.97 -6.90 -16.40
CA LYS A 169 7.42 -6.67 -17.76
C LYS A 169 6.42 -7.76 -18.21
N PRO A 170 6.68 -9.06 -18.02
CA PRO A 170 5.70 -10.13 -18.24
C PRO A 170 4.34 -9.93 -17.54
N TYR A 171 4.29 -9.45 -16.30
CA TYR A 171 3.01 -9.15 -15.62
C TYR A 171 2.20 -8.08 -16.36
N SER A 172 2.88 -7.06 -16.87
CA SER A 172 2.22 -6.00 -17.64
C SER A 172 1.50 -6.53 -18.88
N SER A 173 2.00 -7.62 -19.50
CA SER A 173 1.43 -8.15 -20.73
C SER A 173 0.08 -8.84 -20.52
N TRP A 174 -0.05 -9.64 -19.45
CA TRP A 174 -1.32 -10.31 -19.15
C TRP A 174 -2.32 -9.34 -18.52
N ALA A 175 -1.84 -8.45 -17.65
CA ALA A 175 -2.69 -7.44 -17.02
C ALA A 175 -3.32 -6.53 -18.09
N LYS A 176 -2.55 -6.15 -19.13
CA LYS A 176 -3.09 -5.46 -20.30
C LYS A 176 -4.13 -6.30 -21.06
N ARG A 177 -3.83 -7.58 -21.32
CA ARG A 177 -4.75 -8.49 -22.02
C ARG A 177 -6.08 -8.67 -21.29
N ARG A 178 -6.05 -8.77 -19.96
CA ARG A 178 -7.22 -8.92 -19.09
C ARG A 178 -7.73 -7.60 -18.54
N ILE A 179 -7.31 -6.45 -19.09
CA ILE A 179 -7.72 -5.11 -18.64
C ILE A 179 -7.78 -5.04 -17.11
N ALA A 180 -6.72 -5.54 -16.46
CA ALA A 180 -6.76 -5.86 -15.05
C ALA A 180 -6.86 -4.58 -14.22
N ALA A 181 -7.82 -4.54 -13.30
CA ALA A 181 -7.93 -3.42 -12.38
C ALA A 181 -6.86 -3.57 -11.30
N GLN A 182 -6.27 -2.44 -10.93
CA GLN A 182 -5.24 -2.39 -9.89
C GLN A 182 -5.89 -2.05 -8.57
N LEU A 183 -5.74 -2.93 -7.57
CA LEU A 183 -6.12 -2.68 -6.20
C LEU A 183 -4.86 -2.41 -5.39
N VAL A 184 -4.87 -1.41 -4.52
CA VAL A 184 -3.68 -1.02 -3.75
C VAL A 184 -3.89 -1.35 -2.29
N MET A 185 -2.97 -2.13 -1.70
CA MET A 185 -2.97 -2.43 -0.29
C MET A 185 -2.33 -1.29 0.51
N ASN A 186 -3.04 -0.80 1.53
CA ASN A 186 -2.52 0.25 2.40
C ASN A 186 -1.46 -0.27 3.38
N PRO A 187 -0.61 0.64 3.90
CA PRO A 187 0.30 0.35 5.01
C PRO A 187 -0.42 -0.18 6.26
N TRP A 188 0.32 -0.84 7.15
CA TRP A 188 -0.26 -1.34 8.40
C TRP A 188 -0.62 -0.17 9.32
N ARG A 189 -1.72 -0.32 10.06
CA ARG A 189 -2.14 0.64 11.10
C ARG A 189 -1.39 0.37 12.39
N ASP A 190 -1.28 1.38 13.26
CA ASP A 190 -0.60 1.26 14.56
C ASP A 190 -1.11 0.06 15.37
N GLN A 191 -2.44 -0.14 15.41
CA GLN A 191 -3.05 -1.28 16.08
C GLN A 191 -2.71 -2.63 15.42
N GLU A 192 -2.71 -2.70 14.08
CA GLU A 192 -2.32 -3.91 13.35
C GLU A 192 -0.84 -4.23 13.62
N ILE A 193 0.02 -3.22 13.71
CA ILE A 193 1.45 -3.36 14.00
C ILE A 193 1.68 -3.87 15.41
N ALA A 194 0.93 -3.36 16.40
CA ALA A 194 1.01 -3.84 17.78
C ALA A 194 0.66 -5.33 17.87
N ILE A 195 -0.43 -5.77 17.23
CA ILE A 195 -0.81 -7.18 17.18
C ILE A 195 0.24 -7.99 16.40
N GLY A 196 0.74 -7.44 15.28
CA GLY A 196 1.82 -8.07 14.53
C GLY A 196 3.07 -8.32 15.36
N ALA A 197 3.45 -7.37 16.25
CA ALA A 197 4.57 -7.55 17.17
C ALA A 197 4.33 -8.70 18.15
N GLU A 198 3.11 -8.86 18.66
CA GLU A 198 2.71 -10.02 19.47
C GLU A 198 2.86 -11.33 18.69
N LEU A 199 2.38 -11.37 17.44
CA LEU A 199 2.46 -12.55 16.57
C LEU A 199 3.88 -12.98 16.21
N PHE A 200 4.84 -12.04 16.24
CA PHE A 200 6.26 -12.33 15.95
C PHE A 200 7.07 -12.68 17.20
N SER A 201 6.48 -12.52 18.39
CA SER A 201 7.18 -12.74 19.65
C SER A 201 7.03 -14.20 20.07
N HIS A 202 8.14 -14.91 20.24
CA HIS A 202 8.12 -16.30 20.70
C HIS A 202 7.93 -16.43 22.21
N ASP A 203 8.23 -15.37 22.97
CA ASP A 203 8.11 -15.30 24.41
C ASP A 203 7.85 -13.87 24.89
N GLU A 204 7.51 -13.74 26.18
CA GLU A 204 7.20 -12.46 26.83
C GLU A 204 8.40 -11.48 26.81
N ALA A 205 9.64 -11.99 26.94
CA ALA A 205 10.82 -11.13 26.93
C ALA A 205 11.06 -10.49 25.56
N SER A 206 10.85 -11.27 24.50
CA SER A 206 10.90 -10.83 23.10
C SER A 206 9.80 -9.82 22.81
N LEU A 207 8.59 -10.02 23.34
CA LEU A 207 7.50 -9.07 23.20
C LEU A 207 7.81 -7.72 23.85
N VAL A 208 8.29 -7.73 25.10
CA VAL A 208 8.70 -6.51 25.82
C VAL A 208 9.80 -5.78 25.04
N LEU A 209 10.80 -6.52 24.54
CA LEU A 209 11.86 -5.94 23.72
C LEU A 209 11.30 -5.31 22.44
N TYR A 210 10.44 -6.03 21.71
CA TYR A 210 9.82 -5.55 20.47
C TYR A 210 9.00 -4.29 20.69
N GLN A 211 8.15 -4.27 21.72
CA GLN A 211 7.36 -3.10 22.09
C GLN A 211 8.24 -1.90 22.44
N SER A 212 9.37 -2.12 23.12
CA SER A 212 10.31 -1.04 23.48
C SER A 212 11.02 -0.44 22.26
N LEU A 213 11.33 -1.25 21.25
CA LEU A 213 12.03 -0.84 20.03
C LEU A 213 11.10 -0.33 18.94
N LEU A 214 9.83 -0.71 18.98
CA LEU A 214 8.87 -0.44 17.91
C LEU A 214 8.78 1.03 17.48
N PRO A 215 8.74 2.03 18.39
CA PRO A 215 8.71 3.44 17.98
C PRO A 215 9.93 3.85 17.14
N GLN A 216 11.12 3.36 17.51
CA GLN A 216 12.35 3.64 16.76
C GLN A 216 12.32 2.94 15.41
N VAL A 217 11.94 1.66 15.39
CA VAL A 217 11.83 0.87 14.15
C VAL A 217 10.82 1.49 13.20
N LEU A 218 9.66 1.95 13.67
CA LEU A 218 8.66 2.64 12.84
C LEU A 218 9.19 3.96 12.29
N ASN A 219 9.94 4.71 13.10
CA ASN A 219 10.56 5.95 12.66
C ASN A 219 11.51 5.74 11.46
N PHE A 220 12.23 4.61 11.42
CA PHE A 220 13.17 4.26 10.35
C PHE A 220 12.54 3.49 9.19
N CYS A 221 11.90 2.36 9.51
CA CYS A 221 11.42 1.36 8.57
C CYS A 221 9.97 1.66 8.10
N GLY A 222 9.24 2.56 8.77
CA GLY A 222 7.84 2.88 8.47
C GLY A 222 6.88 1.70 8.67
N PRO A 223 5.59 1.86 8.31
CA PRO A 223 4.52 0.88 8.62
C PRO A 223 4.44 -0.31 7.65
N ILE A 224 5.57 -0.97 7.36
CA ILE A 224 5.64 -2.21 6.57
C ILE A 224 6.12 -3.34 7.46
N ILE A 225 5.23 -4.29 7.71
CA ILE A 225 5.42 -5.30 8.75
C ILE A 225 6.66 -6.18 8.54
N GLN A 226 6.96 -6.55 7.28
CA GLN A 226 8.15 -7.35 6.98
C GLN A 226 9.43 -6.61 7.30
N ASP A 227 9.46 -5.30 7.03
CA ASP A 227 10.63 -4.47 7.32
C ASP A 227 10.79 -4.30 8.82
N ILE A 228 9.69 -3.99 9.54
CA ILE A 228 9.68 -3.91 11.01
C ILE A 228 10.23 -5.20 11.62
N ARG A 229 9.71 -6.35 11.17
CA ARG A 229 10.15 -7.66 11.64
C ARG A 229 11.63 -7.90 11.37
N ASN A 230 12.10 -7.63 10.15
CA ASN A 230 13.51 -7.80 9.81
C ASN A 230 14.41 -6.86 10.65
N CYS A 231 13.96 -5.63 10.91
CA CYS A 231 14.62 -4.64 11.78
C CYS A 231 14.67 -5.14 13.26
N LEU A 232 13.64 -5.86 13.74
CA LEU A 232 13.55 -6.38 15.11
C LEU A 232 14.36 -7.67 15.34
N LEU A 233 14.35 -8.60 14.38
CA LEU A 233 15.02 -9.91 14.49
C LEU A 233 16.56 -9.83 14.51
N SER A 234 17.13 -8.66 14.25
CA SER A 234 18.53 -8.56 13.91
C SER A 234 19.48 -8.13 15.02
N GLU A 235 19.03 -8.17 16.28
CA GLU A 235 19.81 -7.93 17.51
C GLU A 235 20.75 -6.70 17.49
N GLY A 236 20.49 -5.72 16.61
CA GLY A 236 21.38 -4.60 16.34
C GLY A 236 20.83 -3.71 15.23
N ALA A 237 20.17 -2.61 15.62
CA ALA A 237 19.46 -1.70 14.72
C ALA A 237 20.35 -1.09 13.62
N THR A 238 21.66 -0.95 13.83
CA THR A 238 22.53 -0.20 12.91
C THR A 238 22.93 -0.99 11.66
N THR A 239 23.37 -2.24 11.80
CA THR A 239 23.84 -3.07 10.68
C THR A 239 22.72 -3.45 9.72
N ILE A 240 21.48 -3.52 10.19
CA ILE A 240 20.33 -3.96 9.39
C ILE A 240 19.56 -2.81 8.75
N ILE A 241 19.53 -1.63 9.36
CA ILE A 241 19.07 -0.42 8.64
C ILE A 241 19.94 -0.21 7.40
N ASP A 242 21.26 -0.42 7.49
CA ASP A 242 22.16 -0.30 6.35
C ASP A 242 22.09 -1.50 5.38
N GLN A 243 21.69 -2.71 5.83
CA GLN A 243 21.53 -3.89 4.95
C GLN A 243 20.17 -3.96 4.24
N ILE A 244 19.07 -3.61 4.90
CA ILE A 244 17.71 -3.65 4.31
C ILE A 244 17.54 -2.56 3.26
N TYR A 245 18.06 -1.36 3.54
CA TYR A 245 17.82 -0.18 2.71
C TYR A 245 18.99 0.17 1.78
N GLY A 246 20.10 -0.59 1.83
CA GLY A 246 21.39 -0.05 1.44
C GLY A 246 21.75 1.14 2.35
N PRO A 247 22.65 2.06 1.96
CA PRO A 247 22.74 3.33 2.66
C PRO A 247 21.36 3.98 2.60
N HIS A 248 20.63 4.00 3.73
CA HIS A 248 19.32 4.64 3.83
C HIS A 248 19.44 6.00 3.15
N PRO A 249 18.50 6.39 2.27
CA PRO A 249 18.58 7.65 1.55
C PRO A 249 18.63 8.81 2.55
N ARG A 250 19.83 9.20 2.95
CA ARG A 250 20.07 10.28 3.90
C ARG A 250 20.08 11.58 3.15
N VAL A 251 19.47 12.59 3.74
CA VAL A 251 19.48 13.93 3.18
C VAL A 251 20.39 14.81 4.03
N TYR A 252 21.64 14.96 3.60
CA TYR A 252 22.65 15.76 4.30
C TYR A 252 23.06 17.03 3.56
N ASN A 253 22.70 17.13 2.28
CA ASN A 253 22.89 18.32 1.44
C ASN A 253 21.91 18.36 0.26
N SER A 254 21.92 19.46 -0.51
CA SER A 254 21.07 19.66 -1.69
C SER A 254 21.22 18.57 -2.76
N THR A 255 22.43 18.07 -3.01
CA THR A 255 22.67 16.99 -3.98
C THR A 255 21.97 15.70 -3.56
N SER A 256 22.12 15.30 -2.29
CA SER A 256 21.45 14.13 -1.72
C SER A 256 19.92 14.30 -1.72
N LEU A 257 19.41 15.51 -1.45
CA LEU A 257 17.98 15.83 -1.55
C LEU A 257 17.45 15.64 -2.95
N ILE A 258 18.14 16.19 -3.96
CA ILE A 258 17.75 16.02 -5.36
C ILE A 258 17.75 14.54 -5.73
N GLN A 259 18.74 13.77 -5.28
CA GLN A 259 18.78 12.33 -5.50
C GLN A 259 17.59 11.63 -4.84
N VAL A 260 17.25 11.94 -3.58
CA VAL A 260 16.09 11.36 -2.88
C VAL A 260 14.79 11.72 -3.58
N LEU A 261 14.58 12.99 -3.94
CA LEU A 261 13.39 13.44 -4.68
C LEU A 261 13.29 12.82 -6.08
N THR A 262 14.43 12.61 -6.74
CA THR A 262 14.51 11.93 -8.04
C THR A 262 14.17 10.45 -7.88
N THR A 263 14.75 9.78 -6.90
CA THR A 263 14.46 8.37 -6.59
C THR A 263 13.00 8.22 -6.22
N PHE A 264 12.46 9.11 -5.37
CA PHE A 264 11.04 9.19 -5.05
C PHE A 264 10.24 9.22 -6.36
N HIS A 265 10.41 10.26 -7.19
CA HIS A 265 9.74 10.42 -8.48
C HIS A 265 9.95 9.27 -9.49
N CYS A 266 11.10 8.59 -9.46
CA CYS A 266 11.36 7.46 -10.36
C CYS A 266 10.70 6.17 -9.86
N SER A 267 10.70 5.96 -8.55
CA SER A 267 9.96 4.88 -7.86
C SER A 267 8.48 4.94 -8.19
N THR A 268 8.00 6.16 -8.38
CA THR A 268 6.60 6.39 -8.59
C THR A 268 6.18 6.04 -10.03
N TRP A 269 7.00 6.32 -11.06
CA TRP A 269 6.55 6.21 -12.48
C TRP A 269 7.21 5.13 -13.33
N LYS A 270 8.51 4.84 -13.18
CA LYS A 270 9.24 3.95 -14.11
C LYS A 270 9.43 2.55 -13.57
N ASN A 271 9.38 2.41 -12.25
CA ASN A 271 9.52 1.15 -11.53
C ASN A 271 8.66 1.20 -10.26
N ILE A 272 7.33 1.22 -10.42
CA ILE A 272 6.39 0.90 -9.31
C ILE A 272 6.75 -0.47 -8.69
N ASP A 273 7.50 -1.27 -9.44
CA ASP A 273 7.79 -2.67 -9.24
C ASP A 273 9.04 -2.95 -8.38
N THR A 274 9.82 -1.92 -8.05
CA THR A 274 10.94 -2.03 -7.11
C THR A 274 10.52 -1.45 -5.76
N PRO A 275 10.69 -2.17 -4.64
CA PRO A 275 10.46 -1.61 -3.30
C PRO A 275 11.18 -0.27 -3.20
N SER A 276 10.41 0.81 -3.09
CA SER A 276 10.98 2.14 -2.93
C SER A 276 11.44 2.28 -1.49
N SER A 277 12.73 2.45 -1.28
CA SER A 277 13.25 2.86 0.02
C SER A 277 12.84 4.28 0.40
N THR A 278 12.29 5.07 -0.54
CA THR A 278 11.97 6.49 -0.34
C THR A 278 10.49 6.81 -0.24
N ALA A 279 9.60 6.02 -0.86
CA ALA A 279 8.17 6.31 -0.92
C ALA A 279 7.30 5.25 -0.23
N LEU A 280 6.28 5.68 0.49
CA LEU A 280 5.17 4.87 0.98
C LEU A 280 3.96 5.03 0.06
N MET A 281 3.25 3.93 -0.19
CA MET A 281 2.13 3.90 -1.13
C MET A 281 0.83 3.83 -0.36
N PHE A 282 -0.06 4.79 -0.61
CA PHE A 282 -1.41 4.82 -0.07
C PHE A 282 -2.43 4.71 -1.20
N ARG A 283 -3.49 3.97 -0.92
CA ARG A 283 -4.63 3.82 -1.80
C ARG A 283 -5.46 5.10 -1.79
N ARG A 284 -5.83 5.57 -2.99
CA ARG A 284 -7.01 6.41 -3.22
C ARG A 284 -8.09 5.53 -3.85
N PRO A 285 -9.18 5.21 -3.12
CA PRO A 285 -10.25 4.37 -3.64
C PRO A 285 -10.74 4.83 -5.00
N ALA A 286 -10.92 3.89 -5.93
CA ALA A 286 -11.64 4.18 -7.16
C ALA A 286 -13.08 4.60 -6.88
N ALA A 287 -13.64 5.42 -7.78
CA ALA A 287 -15.04 5.86 -7.67
C ALA A 287 -16.06 4.72 -7.80
N TYR A 288 -15.65 3.56 -8.33
CA TYR A 288 -16.51 2.39 -8.51
C TYR A 288 -15.71 1.08 -8.36
N ALA A 289 -16.41 -0.03 -8.09
CA ALA A 289 -15.78 -1.31 -7.70
C ALA A 289 -14.78 -1.86 -8.73
N GLY A 290 -15.12 -1.77 -10.02
CA GLY A 290 -14.27 -2.24 -11.12
C GLY A 290 -13.21 -1.26 -11.63
N GLY A 291 -13.08 -0.10 -11.01
CA GLY A 291 -12.05 0.88 -11.35
C GLY A 291 -10.72 0.53 -10.69
N SER A 292 -9.62 0.91 -11.32
CA SER A 292 -8.30 0.88 -10.67
C SER A 292 -8.22 1.95 -9.58
N ASP A 293 -7.58 1.61 -8.47
CA ASP A 293 -7.24 2.58 -7.45
C ASP A 293 -6.30 3.65 -7.99
N GLY A 294 -6.54 4.88 -7.52
CA GLY A 294 -5.53 5.91 -7.55
C GLY A 294 -4.48 5.63 -6.48
N VAL A 295 -3.31 6.25 -6.65
CA VAL A 295 -2.22 6.14 -5.69
C VAL A 295 -1.86 7.52 -5.18
N TYR A 296 -1.65 7.59 -3.87
CA TYR A 296 -1.00 8.71 -3.19
C TYR A 296 0.33 8.24 -2.64
N LEU A 297 1.36 9.06 -2.80
CA LEU A 297 2.72 8.70 -2.41
C LEU A 297 3.23 9.65 -1.34
N ASP A 298 3.61 9.07 -0.22
CA ASP A 298 4.22 9.74 0.93
C ASP A 298 5.68 9.27 1.06
N PHE A 299 6.44 9.87 1.97
CA PHE A 299 7.74 9.35 2.36
C PHE A 299 7.62 8.01 3.08
N ARG A 300 8.62 7.15 2.86
CA ARG A 300 8.62 5.78 3.35
C ARG A 300 8.47 5.68 4.87
N SER A 301 9.09 6.61 5.60
CA SER A 301 9.14 6.67 7.05
C SER A 301 9.17 8.11 7.57
N PRO A 302 8.76 8.33 8.84
CA PRO A 302 8.80 9.65 9.46
C PRO A 302 10.21 10.27 9.48
N ARG A 303 11.25 9.47 9.74
CA ARG A 303 12.64 9.94 9.74
C ARG A 303 13.05 10.52 8.40
N LEU A 304 12.77 9.80 7.31
CA LEU A 304 13.08 10.27 5.95
C LEU A 304 12.30 11.55 5.62
N ALA A 305 11.03 11.60 5.98
CA ALA A 305 10.20 12.79 5.78
C ALA A 305 10.82 14.02 6.48
N GLN A 306 11.27 13.85 7.73
CA GLN A 306 11.95 14.89 8.48
C GLN A 306 13.24 15.36 7.80
N GLU A 307 14.14 14.43 7.44
CA GLU A 307 15.41 14.77 6.78
C GLU A 307 15.19 15.50 5.44
N VAL A 308 14.21 15.06 4.65
CA VAL A 308 13.83 15.74 3.40
C VAL A 308 13.36 17.16 3.70
N TRP A 309 12.46 17.34 4.67
CA TRP A 309 11.92 18.66 5.00
C TRP A 309 13.00 19.64 5.46
N GLU A 310 13.87 19.20 6.37
CA GLU A 310 14.99 20.00 6.91
C GLU A 310 15.91 20.51 5.80
N GLN A 311 16.11 19.72 4.75
CA GLN A 311 16.97 20.11 3.63
C GLN A 311 16.20 20.89 2.55
N LEU A 312 14.90 20.63 2.40
CA LEU A 312 14.05 21.27 1.40
C LEU A 312 13.95 22.78 1.62
N ILE A 313 13.86 23.22 2.88
CA ILE A 313 13.76 24.65 3.23
C ILE A 313 15.00 25.45 2.80
N HIS A 314 16.16 24.79 2.76
CA HIS A 314 17.44 25.37 2.37
C HIS A 314 17.68 25.37 0.86
N LEU A 315 16.86 24.65 0.09
CA LEU A 315 17.01 24.55 -1.36
C LEU A 315 16.89 25.93 -2.04
N GLY A 316 17.74 26.21 -3.03
CA GLY A 316 17.62 27.42 -3.84
C GLY A 316 16.27 27.48 -4.57
N TYR A 317 15.78 28.68 -4.89
CA TYR A 317 14.51 28.82 -5.63
C TYR A 317 14.57 28.10 -6.99
N GLU A 318 15.65 28.30 -7.75
CA GLU A 318 15.82 27.68 -9.07
C GLU A 318 15.92 26.15 -8.96
N ASP A 319 16.66 25.64 -7.96
CA ASP A 319 16.76 24.20 -7.72
C ASP A 319 15.41 23.59 -7.30
N ALA A 320 14.65 24.29 -6.46
CA ALA A 320 13.31 23.88 -6.06
C ALA A 320 12.37 23.84 -7.27
N LEU A 321 12.41 24.84 -8.14
CA LEU A 321 11.63 24.89 -9.37
C LEU A 321 12.02 23.76 -10.33
N ALA A 322 13.32 23.51 -10.50
CA ALA A 322 13.83 22.41 -11.31
C ALA A 322 13.36 21.04 -10.77
N CYS A 323 13.38 20.85 -9.44
CA CYS A 323 12.82 19.64 -8.81
C CYS A 323 11.30 19.53 -9.04
N PHE A 324 10.55 20.59 -8.78
CA PHE A 324 9.09 20.63 -8.91
C PHE A 324 8.62 20.36 -10.34
N SER A 325 9.36 20.85 -11.34
CA SER A 325 9.04 20.62 -12.76
C SER A 325 8.93 19.13 -13.11
N ARG A 326 9.67 18.26 -12.41
CA ARG A 326 9.59 16.80 -12.59
C ARG A 326 8.24 16.27 -12.10
N PHE A 327 7.76 16.74 -10.95
CA PHE A 327 6.47 16.34 -10.38
C PHE A 327 5.26 16.89 -11.13
N ARG A 328 5.39 18.02 -11.84
CA ARG A 328 4.30 18.63 -12.61
C ARG A 328 3.83 17.78 -13.79
N LEU A 329 4.69 16.89 -14.31
CA LEU A 329 4.38 16.08 -15.50
C LEU A 329 3.33 14.98 -15.25
N ASN A 330 2.90 14.73 -14.01
CA ASN A 330 1.91 13.70 -13.70
C ASN A 330 0.86 14.16 -12.69
N LEU A 331 -0.28 14.62 -13.20
CA LEU A 331 -1.45 14.99 -12.39
C LEU A 331 -2.15 13.78 -11.75
N SER A 332 -1.90 12.57 -12.24
CA SER A 332 -2.64 11.36 -11.86
C SER A 332 -2.28 10.80 -10.48
N SER A 333 -1.09 11.11 -9.95
CA SER A 333 -0.62 10.59 -8.66
C SER A 333 0.00 11.72 -7.82
N PRO A 334 -0.80 12.38 -6.97
CA PRO A 334 -0.28 13.43 -6.11
C PRO A 334 0.75 12.85 -5.13
N THR A 335 1.81 13.61 -4.90
CA THR A 335 2.91 13.23 -4.00
C THR A 335 3.06 14.26 -2.89
N VAL A 336 3.46 13.82 -1.69
CA VAL A 336 3.85 14.73 -0.60
C VAL A 336 5.03 15.60 -1.01
N ALA A 337 6.05 14.99 -1.62
CA ALA A 337 7.24 15.69 -2.09
C ALA A 337 6.91 16.86 -3.04
N GLY A 338 6.02 16.64 -4.02
CA GLY A 338 5.58 17.69 -4.94
C GLY A 338 4.85 18.84 -4.24
N ARG A 339 4.02 18.53 -3.23
CA ARG A 339 3.31 19.55 -2.42
C ARG A 339 4.29 20.38 -1.59
N TRP A 340 5.25 19.74 -0.91
CA TRP A 340 6.25 20.44 -0.12
C TRP A 340 7.16 21.32 -0.98
N LEU A 341 7.58 20.83 -2.16
CA LEU A 341 8.33 21.63 -3.13
C LEU A 341 7.55 22.88 -3.54
N PHE A 342 6.27 22.74 -3.86
CA PHE A 342 5.41 23.87 -4.19
C PHE A 342 5.34 24.90 -3.05
N GLN A 343 5.16 24.44 -1.80
CA GLN A 343 5.14 25.31 -0.63
C GLN A 343 6.45 26.10 -0.47
N VAL A 344 7.59 25.44 -0.64
CA VAL A 344 8.92 26.09 -0.56
C VAL A 344 9.10 27.13 -1.67
N ILE A 345 8.68 26.82 -2.90
CA ILE A 345 8.72 27.77 -4.03
C ILE A 345 7.82 28.98 -3.75
N ALA A 346 6.56 28.74 -3.35
CA ALA A 346 5.59 29.79 -3.05
C ALA A 346 6.10 30.71 -1.94
N ARG A 347 6.62 30.14 -0.84
CA ARG A 347 7.21 30.91 0.26
C ARG A 347 8.37 31.78 -0.22
N LYS A 348 9.31 31.22 -1.00
CA LYS A 348 10.45 31.98 -1.51
C LYS A 348 10.01 33.08 -2.47
N GLN A 349 9.00 32.85 -3.30
CA GLN A 349 8.47 33.86 -4.21
C GLN A 349 7.80 35.02 -3.46
N ILE A 350 7.01 34.72 -2.43
CA ILE A 350 6.37 35.73 -1.57
C ILE A 350 7.42 36.51 -0.78
N CYS A 351 8.36 35.83 -0.11
CA CYS A 351 9.38 36.49 0.70
C CYS A 351 10.43 37.27 -0.13
N ARG A 352 10.66 36.92 -1.40
CA ARG A 352 11.48 37.74 -2.30
C ARG A 352 10.92 39.16 -2.47
N GLN A 353 9.63 39.36 -2.18
CA GLN A 353 8.98 40.67 -2.26
C GLN A 353 9.05 41.46 -0.94
N THR A 354 9.65 40.92 0.13
CA THR A 354 9.70 41.56 1.46
C THR A 354 10.98 41.21 2.24
N VAL A 355 11.87 42.21 2.47
CA VAL A 355 12.71 42.55 3.67
C VAL A 355 13.32 41.40 4.54
N PRO A 356 14.54 41.51 5.14
CA PRO A 356 15.38 40.35 5.46
C PRO A 356 14.82 39.29 6.42
N PHE A 357 15.29 38.07 6.16
CA PHE A 357 14.86 36.78 6.68
C PHE A 357 14.94 36.64 8.20
N ILE A 358 13.81 36.41 8.87
CA ILE A 358 13.76 35.91 10.25
C ILE A 358 13.50 34.39 10.17
N PRO A 359 14.39 33.53 10.70
CA PRO A 359 14.13 32.10 10.80
C PRO A 359 12.91 31.85 11.70
N LEU A 360 11.90 31.15 11.19
CA LEU A 360 10.81 30.67 12.02
C LEU A 360 11.28 29.44 12.83
N ALA A 361 10.82 29.33 14.07
CA ALA A 361 10.98 28.12 14.87
C ALA A 361 10.41 26.91 14.11
N PRO A 362 10.97 25.69 14.31
CA PRO A 362 10.42 24.48 13.73
C PRO A 362 8.93 24.39 14.05
N LEU A 363 8.10 24.06 13.05
CA LEU A 363 6.66 23.79 13.24
C LEU A 363 6.50 22.62 14.22
N GLN A 364 6.42 22.92 15.52
CA GLN A 364 6.31 21.96 16.61
C GLN A 364 4.94 21.26 16.68
N GLU A 365 3.98 21.64 15.82
CA GLU A 365 2.64 21.06 15.74
C GLU A 365 2.30 20.51 14.35
N MET A 366 3.29 19.99 13.61
CA MET A 366 2.96 18.92 12.67
C MET A 366 2.93 17.62 13.44
N SER A 367 1.81 17.36 14.13
CA SER A 367 1.47 16.01 14.52
C SER A 367 1.61 15.13 13.26
N LEU A 368 2.48 14.12 13.33
CA LEU A 368 2.58 13.08 12.30
C LEU A 368 1.25 12.33 12.12
N ALA A 369 0.26 12.55 12.99
CA ALA A 369 -1.11 12.14 12.69
C ALA A 369 -1.74 13.01 11.58
N GLU A 370 -1.42 14.30 11.45
CA GLU A 370 -2.04 15.18 10.46
C GLU A 370 -1.21 15.30 9.19
N GLY A 371 0.12 15.35 9.23
CA GLY A 371 0.96 15.32 8.02
C GLY A 371 0.80 14.03 7.19
N THR A 372 0.36 12.95 7.86
CA THR A 372 0.20 11.59 7.30
C THR A 372 -1.28 11.13 7.32
N ARG A 373 -2.23 11.85 7.95
CA ARG A 373 -3.70 11.62 7.85
C ARG A 373 -4.53 12.81 7.34
N THR A 374 -3.97 13.96 6.99
CA THR A 374 -4.77 15.08 6.44
C THR A 374 -5.20 14.80 5.00
N PHE A 375 -6.36 14.17 4.88
CA PHE A 375 -7.55 14.65 4.16
C PHE A 375 -8.54 13.50 3.95
N ILE A 376 -8.94 12.79 5.02
CA ILE A 376 -10.31 12.30 5.20
C ILE A 376 -10.58 12.27 6.72
N ASP A 377 -10.88 13.42 7.31
CA ASP A 377 -11.65 13.48 8.56
C ASP A 377 -12.85 14.40 8.30
N THR A 378 -14.03 13.81 8.34
CA THR A 378 -15.32 14.47 8.14
C THR A 378 -16.03 14.79 9.44
N GLU A 379 -15.45 14.47 10.61
CA GLU A 379 -16.15 14.58 11.90
C GLU A 379 -15.83 15.82 12.73
N ILE A 380 -14.86 16.65 12.35
CA ILE A 380 -14.66 17.95 13.01
C ILE A 380 -15.50 19.03 12.30
N ARG A 381 -16.82 18.93 12.44
CA ARG A 381 -17.75 20.02 12.07
C ARG A 381 -18.63 20.54 13.20
N ASN A 382 -18.64 19.91 14.37
CA ASN A 382 -19.49 20.35 15.47
C ASN A 382 -18.71 20.39 16.77
N HIS A 383 -18.88 21.49 17.51
CA HIS A 383 -18.39 21.74 18.86
C HIS A 383 -16.99 22.37 18.96
N LEU A 384 -16.93 23.69 18.71
CA LEU A 384 -16.54 24.72 19.69
C LEU A 384 -16.16 26.02 18.95
N CYS A 385 -17.09 26.96 18.87
CA CYS A 385 -16.81 28.42 18.90
C CYS A 385 -18.12 29.22 19.07
N PRO A 386 -18.18 30.20 19.99
CA PRO A 386 -19.29 31.15 20.13
C PRO A 386 -19.24 32.24 19.03
N PRO A 387 -20.31 33.02 18.83
CA PRO A 387 -20.49 33.79 17.60
C PRO A 387 -19.67 35.08 17.62
N ILE A 388 -18.97 35.38 16.52
CA ILE A 388 -18.46 36.73 16.25
C ILE A 388 -18.82 37.12 14.81
N ASN A 389 -19.42 38.31 14.74
CA ASN A 389 -20.10 38.93 13.62
C ASN A 389 -19.22 39.17 12.37
N SER A 390 -19.90 39.01 11.22
CA SER A 390 -19.82 39.81 10.00
C SER A 390 -18.44 40.28 9.50
N ALA A 391 -17.84 39.46 8.63
CA ALA A 391 -17.35 39.88 7.32
C ALA A 391 -17.01 38.62 6.51
N GLU A 392 -17.78 38.35 5.46
CA GLU A 392 -17.48 37.31 4.50
C GLU A 392 -16.09 37.53 3.90
N ARG A 393 -15.19 36.56 4.09
CA ARG A 393 -14.08 36.32 3.18
C ARG A 393 -14.05 34.85 2.83
N THR A 394 -14.43 34.57 1.60
CA THR A 394 -14.30 33.28 0.94
C THR A 394 -12.83 32.83 0.98
N PRO A 395 -12.51 31.60 1.41
CA PRO A 395 -11.20 31.03 1.16
C PRO A 395 -11.06 30.86 -0.36
N GLY A 396 -10.06 31.53 -0.95
CA GLY A 396 -9.70 31.35 -2.36
C GLY A 396 -9.20 29.93 -2.59
N LEU A 397 -10.12 29.01 -2.82
CA LEU A 397 -9.83 27.68 -3.33
C LEU A 397 -9.35 27.86 -4.79
N LEU A 398 -8.07 27.64 -5.05
CA LEU A 398 -7.54 27.52 -6.41
C LEU A 398 -8.09 26.22 -7.02
N LEU A 399 -9.26 26.30 -7.63
CA LEU A 399 -9.80 25.25 -8.49
C LEU A 399 -9.08 25.35 -9.85
N PHE A 400 -8.37 24.27 -10.21
CA PHE A 400 -7.81 24.11 -11.54
C PHE A 400 -8.92 23.63 -12.48
N HIS A 401 -9.25 24.45 -13.48
CA HIS A 401 -10.11 24.06 -14.58
C HIS A 401 -9.26 23.53 -15.74
N ASP A 402 -9.61 22.35 -16.26
CA ASP A 402 -9.03 21.78 -17.47
C ASP A 402 -9.33 22.69 -18.68
N GLY A 403 -8.27 23.16 -19.33
CA GLY A 403 -8.33 23.93 -20.57
C GLY A 403 -6.93 24.27 -21.09
N ASP A 404 -6.66 23.87 -22.33
CA ASP A 404 -5.34 23.94 -22.97
C ASP A 404 -4.80 25.38 -23.04
N SER A 405 -3.54 25.50 -22.61
CA SER A 405 -2.72 26.73 -22.50
C SER A 405 -3.03 27.60 -21.27
N MET A 406 -2.12 27.57 -20.28
CA MET A 406 -2.09 28.52 -19.17
C MET A 406 -0.74 29.24 -19.13
N GLN A 407 -0.78 30.56 -19.34
CA GLN A 407 0.16 31.51 -18.76
C GLN A 407 -0.27 31.79 -17.32
N TYR A 408 0.67 31.71 -16.37
CA TYR A 408 0.40 32.02 -14.97
C TYR A 408 0.53 33.52 -14.72
N ASN A 409 -0.59 34.22 -14.60
CA ASN A 409 -0.61 35.55 -13.97
C ASN A 409 -1.00 35.39 -12.50
N ILE A 410 -0.02 35.52 -11.61
CA ILE A 410 -0.25 35.67 -10.17
C ILE A 410 -0.69 37.13 -9.96
N LEU A 411 -2.00 37.39 -9.90
CA LEU A 411 -2.54 38.69 -9.53
C LEU A 411 -2.41 38.87 -8.01
N LEU A 412 -1.34 39.53 -7.59
CA LEU A 412 -1.22 40.09 -6.24
C LEU A 412 -1.91 41.45 -6.24
N HIS A 413 -3.07 41.55 -5.59
CA HIS A 413 -3.67 42.84 -5.29
C HIS A 413 -2.78 43.56 -4.26
N SER A 414 -2.11 44.63 -4.71
CA SER A 414 -1.50 45.62 -3.82
C SER A 414 -2.62 46.44 -3.16
N PRO A 415 -2.62 46.64 -1.82
CA PRO A 415 -3.52 47.58 -1.20
C PRO A 415 -3.01 49.00 -1.51
N GLN A 416 -3.71 49.69 -2.41
CA GLN A 416 -3.62 51.15 -2.49
C GLN A 416 -4.29 51.73 -1.23
N GLY A 417 -3.57 52.66 -0.60
CA GLY A 417 -3.78 53.03 0.80
C GLY A 417 -5.03 53.82 1.13
N LEU A 418 -5.27 53.87 2.44
CA LEU A 418 -5.72 55.02 3.21
C LEU A 418 -5.15 54.87 4.63
#